data_AF-A9I7V9-F1
#
_entry.id   AF-A9I7V9-F1
#
_cell.length_a   1.000
_cell.length_b   1.000
_cell.length_c   1.000
_cell.angle_alpha   90.00
_cell.angle_beta   90.00
_cell.angle_gamma   90.00
#
_symmetry.space_group_name_H-M   'P 1'
#
loop_
_entity.id
_entity.type
_entity.pdbx_description
1 polymer ?
#
loop_
_entity_poly.entity_id
_entity_poly.type
_entity_poly.pdbx_seq_one_letter_code
_entity_poly.pdbx_strand_id
1 'polypeptide(L)'
;MISGIYPSAKNPGGFRNSSNYFCICTTVSCFSLVIHAFSIIPGGIPRIMVFRKTAISIVRGLCASLAALVLLAGCSSTARQVPVPYAIELTADPQVNPDVHGRPSPVQITVYELTSSSAFESRDFFSLQSDPQAALGKELLNTDQAILRPGETKTLKYSGSAQARVVGIVAAYRDLEKSHWRLVVPLPEAQNTNIYKVWQFSPNEEMIKVSVKDNSLAVVDRERSWWPF
;
A
#
# COMPACT_ATOMS: atom_id res chain seq x y z
N MET A 1 20.87 19.36 -33.48
CA MET A 1 21.77 19.38 -32.32
C MET A 1 21.09 20.16 -31.23
N ILE A 2 20.69 19.51 -30.13
CA ILE A 2 20.93 19.94 -28.74
C ILE A 2 20.64 18.69 -27.90
N SER A 3 21.68 18.25 -27.21
CA SER A 3 21.77 17.08 -26.35
C SER A 3 21.45 17.52 -24.91
N GLY A 4 20.71 16.71 -24.17
CA GLY A 4 20.62 16.77 -22.71
C GLY A 4 20.04 15.43 -22.23
N ILE A 5 20.85 14.39 -22.00
CA ILE A 5 21.63 14.11 -20.77
C ILE A 5 20.74 14.19 -19.51
N TYR A 6 20.05 13.09 -19.22
CA TYR A 6 19.50 12.79 -17.90
C TYR A 6 20.62 12.22 -17.00
N PRO A 7 20.80 12.70 -15.76
CA PRO A 7 21.74 12.09 -14.85
C PRO A 7 21.15 10.82 -14.23
N SER A 8 21.90 9.72 -14.44
CA SER A 8 21.82 8.47 -13.70
C SER A 8 22.14 8.71 -12.23
N ALA A 9 21.22 8.36 -11.33
CA ALA A 9 21.44 8.35 -9.89
C ALA A 9 21.51 6.91 -9.39
N LYS A 10 22.67 6.62 -8.80
CA LYS A 10 23.12 5.35 -8.24
C LYS A 10 22.17 4.79 -7.19
N ASN A 11 22.02 3.48 -7.28
CA ASN A 11 21.59 2.57 -6.22
C ASN A 11 22.55 2.67 -5.01
N PRO A 12 22.03 2.75 -3.79
CA PRO A 12 22.70 2.04 -2.71
C PRO A 12 21.72 1.28 -1.81
N GLY A 13 22.11 0.06 -1.48
CA GLY A 13 21.74 -0.54 -0.20
C GLY A 13 20.49 -1.38 -0.23
N GLY A 14 20.69 -2.68 -0.40
CA GLY A 14 19.68 -3.67 -0.08
C GLY A 14 19.22 -3.54 1.37
N PHE A 15 17.92 -3.42 1.55
CA PHE A 15 17.27 -3.73 2.82
C PHE A 15 16.55 -5.06 2.65
N ARG A 16 17.17 -6.12 3.20
CA ARG A 16 16.49 -7.38 3.51
C ARG A 16 15.29 -7.04 4.38
N ASN A 17 14.09 -7.25 3.86
CA ASN A 17 12.88 -7.17 4.66
C ASN A 17 12.77 -8.47 5.47
N SER A 18 13.40 -8.50 6.65
CA SER A 18 13.15 -9.54 7.63
C SER A 18 11.80 -9.27 8.28
N SER A 19 10.76 -9.95 7.78
CA SER A 19 9.54 -10.19 8.54
C SER A 19 9.90 -10.87 9.85
N ASN A 20 9.88 -10.12 10.96
CA ASN A 20 9.83 -10.69 12.30
C ASN A 20 8.59 -10.11 13.00
N TYR A 21 7.47 -10.75 12.70
CA TYR A 21 6.34 -10.82 13.60
C TYR A 21 6.78 -11.68 14.79
N PHE A 22 7.12 -11.08 15.92
CA PHE A 22 7.21 -11.82 17.17
C PHE A 22 7.09 -10.88 18.37
N CYS A 23 5.86 -10.65 18.80
CA CYS A 23 5.58 -10.08 20.11
C CYS A 23 5.48 -11.24 21.11
N ILE A 24 6.63 -11.83 21.48
CA ILE A 24 6.72 -12.58 22.75
C ILE A 24 7.00 -11.51 23.81
N CYS A 25 5.98 -11.16 24.59
CA CYS A 25 6.20 -10.53 25.87
C CYS A 25 6.08 -11.64 26.92
N THR A 26 7.23 -12.27 27.22
CA THR A 26 7.40 -13.17 28.35
C THR A 26 6.96 -12.49 29.63
N THR A 27 6.01 -13.11 30.31
CA THR A 27 5.58 -12.81 31.67
C THR A 27 6.78 -12.80 32.60
N VAL A 28 7.11 -11.64 33.17
CA VAL A 28 8.05 -11.51 34.29
C VAL A 28 7.33 -11.99 35.56
N SER A 29 7.47 -13.28 35.88
CA SER A 29 7.25 -13.78 37.24
C SER A 29 8.48 -13.43 38.08
N CYS A 30 8.39 -12.36 38.84
CA CYS A 30 9.29 -12.13 39.97
C CYS A 30 8.51 -11.40 41.04
N PHE A 31 7.93 -12.14 41.99
CA PHE A 31 7.68 -11.72 43.38
C PHE A 31 7.06 -12.91 44.13
N SER A 32 7.86 -13.93 44.45
CA SER A 32 7.50 -14.89 45.49
C SER A 32 8.05 -14.42 46.83
N LEU A 33 7.09 -14.13 47.68
CA LEU A 33 7.16 -13.80 49.09
C LEU A 33 7.79 -14.96 49.89
N VAL A 34 8.96 -14.76 50.52
CA VAL A 34 9.36 -15.54 51.70
C VAL A 34 10.15 -14.64 52.64
N ILE A 35 9.44 -13.97 53.56
CA ILE A 35 10.04 -13.47 54.80
C ILE A 35 9.71 -14.53 55.85
N HIS A 36 10.71 -15.33 56.24
CA HIS A 36 10.63 -16.19 57.41
C HIS A 36 11.76 -15.86 58.37
N ALA A 37 11.43 -16.10 59.64
CA ALA A 37 12.29 -16.18 60.81
C ALA A 37 12.60 -14.85 61.52
N PHE A 38 11.77 -14.53 62.53
CA PHE A 38 12.33 -14.23 63.84
C PHE A 38 11.49 -14.88 64.94
N SER A 39 12.15 -15.77 65.66
CA SER A 39 11.62 -16.57 66.76
C SER A 39 11.20 -15.73 67.96
N ILE A 40 10.27 -16.34 68.68
CA ILE A 40 9.60 -15.95 69.92
C ILE A 40 10.59 -15.57 71.03
N ILE A 41 10.43 -14.39 71.62
CA ILE A 41 10.93 -14.01 72.95
C ILE A 41 9.70 -13.76 73.83
N PRO A 42 9.59 -14.34 75.05
CA PRO A 42 8.47 -14.07 75.94
C PRO A 42 8.79 -12.86 76.84
N GLY A 43 7.90 -11.87 76.90
CA GLY A 43 7.90 -10.88 77.98
C GLY A 43 7.41 -9.48 77.61
N GLY A 44 6.22 -9.11 78.12
CA GLY A 44 5.94 -7.75 78.62
C GLY A 44 5.38 -6.66 77.70
N ILE A 45 4.04 -6.53 77.68
CA ILE A 45 3.17 -5.30 77.58
C ILE A 45 3.39 -4.30 76.40
N PRO A 46 2.45 -3.38 76.11
CA PRO A 46 1.47 -3.54 75.04
C PRO A 46 1.71 -2.70 73.77
N ARG A 47 0.99 -3.15 72.73
CA ARG A 47 0.64 -2.54 71.44
C ARG A 47 0.54 -1.01 71.40
N ILE A 48 0.70 -0.51 70.16
CA ILE A 48 0.23 0.76 69.56
C ILE A 48 1.41 1.67 69.16
N MET A 49 2.13 1.36 68.07
CA MET A 49 2.58 2.42 67.13
C MET A 49 3.24 1.93 65.82
N VAL A 50 3.47 0.64 65.60
CA VAL A 50 4.31 0.21 64.46
C VAL A 50 3.52 -0.09 63.17
N PHE A 51 2.21 -0.35 63.26
CA PHE A 51 1.39 -0.77 62.11
C PHE A 51 1.04 0.34 61.10
N ARG A 52 1.14 1.63 61.47
CA ARG A 52 0.83 2.75 60.55
C ARG A 52 1.92 2.98 59.49
N LYS A 53 3.19 2.68 59.79
CA LYS A 53 4.32 3.02 58.90
C LYS A 53 4.59 1.97 57.82
N THR A 54 4.30 0.70 58.11
CA THR A 54 4.48 -0.43 57.18
C THR A 54 3.41 -0.43 56.08
N ALA A 55 2.15 -0.16 56.42
CA ALA A 55 1.06 -0.05 55.45
C ALA A 55 1.29 1.07 54.41
N ILE A 56 1.81 2.24 54.84
CA ILE A 56 2.11 3.37 53.95
C ILE A 56 3.24 3.03 52.97
N SER A 57 4.23 2.25 53.41
CA SER A 57 5.39 1.88 52.59
C SER A 57 5.02 0.84 51.51
N ILE A 58 4.13 -0.10 51.85
CA ILE A 58 3.61 -1.10 50.90
C ILE A 58 2.71 -0.44 49.85
N VAL A 59 1.84 0.49 50.27
CA VAL A 59 0.97 1.24 49.35
C VAL A 59 1.78 2.11 48.38
N ARG A 60 2.85 2.77 48.86
CA ARG A 60 3.77 3.54 47.99
C ARG A 60 4.49 2.65 46.98
N GLY A 61 4.95 1.47 47.40
CA GLY A 61 5.58 0.49 46.50
C GLY A 61 4.63 0.00 45.41
N LEU A 62 3.39 -0.34 45.78
CA LEU A 62 2.34 -0.78 44.85
C LEU A 62 1.94 0.33 43.86
N CYS A 63 1.81 1.57 44.31
CA CYS A 63 1.52 2.70 43.41
C CYS A 63 2.69 2.98 42.46
N ALA A 64 3.94 2.87 42.92
CA ALA A 64 5.12 3.07 42.07
C ALA A 64 5.26 1.96 41.01
N SER A 65 4.99 0.70 41.37
CA SER A 65 4.99 -0.41 40.40
C SER A 65 3.86 -0.32 39.39
N LEU A 66 2.67 0.12 39.82
CA LEU A 66 1.53 0.34 38.93
C LEU A 66 1.79 1.51 37.96
N ALA A 67 2.39 2.60 38.45
CA ALA A 67 2.81 3.72 37.62
C ALA A 67 3.88 3.32 36.61
N ALA A 68 4.85 2.47 36.99
CA ALA A 68 5.86 1.95 36.07
C ALA A 68 5.24 1.09 34.96
N LEU A 69 4.26 0.23 35.27
CA LEU A 69 3.55 -0.58 34.28
C LEU A 69 2.70 0.27 33.32
N VAL A 70 2.10 1.36 33.79
CA VAL A 70 1.37 2.31 32.93
C VAL A 70 2.32 3.09 32.01
N LEU A 71 3.55 3.36 32.43
CA LEU A 71 4.57 4.02 31.58
C LEU A 71 5.15 3.11 30.49
N LEU A 72 5.07 1.78 30.66
CA LEU A 72 5.47 0.79 29.64
C LEU A 72 4.36 0.50 28.61
N ALA A 73 3.12 0.94 28.85
CA ALA A 73 2.05 0.93 27.87
C ALA A 73 2.19 2.10 26.87
N GLY A 74 3.35 2.20 26.24
CA GLY A 74 3.59 3.13 25.14
C GLY A 74 2.78 2.71 23.90
N CYS A 75 2.04 3.64 23.32
CA CYS A 75 1.18 3.42 22.16
C CYS A 75 1.93 2.79 20.97
N SER A 76 1.50 1.60 20.56
CA SER A 76 1.75 1.08 19.22
C SER A 76 0.99 1.94 18.22
N SER A 77 1.61 3.00 17.70
CA SER A 77 1.12 3.69 16.50
C SER A 77 1.34 2.76 15.31
N THR A 78 0.34 1.93 15.02
CA THR A 78 0.28 1.17 13.77
C THR A 78 0.09 2.18 12.64
N ALA A 79 1.14 2.39 11.85
CA ALA A 79 1.07 3.06 10.57
C ALA A 79 0.05 2.35 9.66
N ARG A 80 -0.97 3.06 9.20
CA ARG A 80 -1.97 2.51 8.28
C ARG A 80 -1.63 2.96 6.86
N GLN A 81 -1.49 2.00 5.94
CA GLN A 81 -1.42 2.32 4.52
C GLN A 81 -2.83 2.63 4.04
N VAL A 82 -3.04 3.83 3.50
CA VAL A 82 -4.32 4.25 2.92
C VAL A 82 -4.21 4.14 1.41
N PRO A 83 -5.11 3.39 0.74
CA PRO A 83 -5.16 3.36 -0.71
C PRO A 83 -5.44 4.75 -1.29
N VAL A 84 -4.76 5.08 -2.39
CA VAL A 84 -4.99 6.33 -3.13
C VAL A 84 -5.97 6.00 -4.27
N PRO A 85 -7.18 6.60 -4.30
CA PRO A 85 -8.09 6.42 -5.41
C PRO A 85 -7.52 7.05 -6.69
N TYR A 86 -7.83 6.44 -7.83
CA TYR A 86 -7.41 6.96 -9.14
C TYR A 86 -8.47 6.63 -10.20
N ALA A 87 -8.49 7.45 -11.25
CA ALA A 87 -9.34 7.25 -12.41
C ALA A 87 -8.51 7.17 -13.68
N ILE A 88 -8.97 6.35 -14.62
CA ILE A 88 -8.39 6.22 -15.95
C ILE A 88 -9.43 6.70 -16.95
N GLU A 89 -9.15 7.80 -17.63
CA GLU A 89 -9.95 8.28 -18.74
C GLU A 89 -9.35 7.72 -20.04
N LEU A 90 -10.13 6.91 -20.74
CA LEU A 90 -9.76 6.30 -22.00
C LEU A 90 -10.51 7.03 -23.12
N THR A 91 -9.77 7.62 -24.06
CA THR A 91 -10.34 8.28 -25.25
C THR A 91 -9.88 7.56 -26.51
N ALA A 92 -10.84 6.98 -27.24
CA ALA A 92 -10.58 6.32 -28.51
C ALA A 92 -10.57 7.31 -29.68
N ASP A 93 -9.57 7.19 -30.54
CA ASP A 93 -9.50 7.93 -31.79
C ASP A 93 -10.68 7.54 -32.72
N PRO A 94 -11.26 8.47 -33.49
CA PRO A 94 -12.28 8.15 -34.49
C PRO A 94 -11.86 7.12 -35.55
N GLN A 95 -10.55 6.91 -35.75
CA GLN A 95 -9.97 5.93 -36.66
C GLN A 95 -9.38 4.70 -35.95
N VAL A 96 -9.73 4.48 -34.68
CA VAL A 96 -9.20 3.36 -33.89
C VAL A 96 -9.50 2.00 -34.54
N ASN A 97 -8.52 1.09 -34.42
CA ASN A 97 -8.64 -0.34 -34.75
C ASN A 97 -9.33 -0.62 -36.11
N PRO A 98 -8.78 -0.13 -37.25
CA PRO A 98 -9.42 -0.26 -38.55
C PRO A 98 -9.52 -1.73 -39.02
N ASP A 99 -10.60 -2.09 -39.70
CA ASP A 99 -10.79 -3.40 -40.35
C ASP A 99 -9.94 -3.55 -41.63
N VAL A 100 -10.05 -4.69 -42.33
CA VAL A 100 -9.28 -4.95 -43.57
C VAL A 100 -9.56 -3.95 -44.69
N HIS A 101 -10.68 -3.22 -44.60
CA HIS A 101 -11.10 -2.18 -45.54
C HIS A 101 -10.82 -0.77 -45.01
N GLY A 102 -10.12 -0.64 -43.87
CA GLY A 102 -9.80 0.65 -43.25
C GLY A 102 -10.95 1.25 -42.42
N ARG A 103 -12.05 0.51 -42.20
CA ARG A 103 -13.19 1.05 -41.44
C ARG A 103 -12.91 0.98 -39.94
N PRO A 104 -13.07 2.08 -39.17
CA PRO A 104 -12.83 2.08 -37.73
C PRO A 104 -13.73 1.07 -37.01
N SER A 105 -13.17 0.33 -36.06
CA SER A 105 -13.89 -0.71 -35.33
C SER A 105 -13.71 -0.55 -33.82
N PRO A 106 -14.63 -1.07 -33.00
CA PRO A 106 -14.45 -1.06 -31.54
C PRO A 106 -13.16 -1.76 -31.11
N VAL A 107 -12.57 -1.31 -30.01
CA VAL A 107 -11.38 -1.91 -29.39
C VAL A 107 -11.68 -2.29 -27.95
N GLN A 108 -11.27 -3.49 -27.55
CA GLN A 108 -11.33 -3.91 -26.16
C GLN A 108 -10.05 -3.47 -25.44
N ILE A 109 -10.23 -2.81 -24.30
CA ILE A 109 -9.17 -2.43 -23.38
C ILE A 109 -9.29 -3.29 -22.13
N THR A 110 -8.18 -3.91 -21.73
CA THR A 110 -8.06 -4.63 -20.46
C THR A 110 -7.08 -3.88 -19.56
N VAL A 111 -7.53 -3.51 -18.37
CA VAL A 111 -6.75 -2.83 -17.34
C VAL A 111 -6.38 -3.84 -16.26
N TYR A 112 -5.10 -3.90 -15.92
CA TYR A 112 -4.54 -4.80 -14.92
C TYR A 112 -3.96 -3.97 -13.77
N GLU A 113 -4.45 -4.18 -12.55
CA GLU A 113 -3.81 -3.64 -11.35
C GLU A 113 -2.72 -4.60 -10.89
N LEU A 114 -1.50 -4.08 -10.75
CA LEU A 114 -0.31 -4.88 -10.54
C LEU A 114 0.51 -4.41 -9.33
N THR A 115 1.12 -5.36 -8.64
CA THR A 115 2.15 -5.08 -7.62
C THR A 115 3.51 -4.73 -8.24
N SER A 116 3.78 -5.20 -9.46
CA SER A 116 5.02 -5.05 -10.21
C SER A 116 4.74 -5.14 -11.71
N SER A 117 5.54 -4.50 -12.56
CA SER A 117 5.38 -4.57 -14.02
C SER A 117 6.12 -5.75 -14.67
N SER A 118 6.94 -6.47 -13.91
CA SER A 118 7.95 -7.37 -14.47
C SER A 118 7.38 -8.57 -15.24
N ALA A 119 6.37 -9.25 -14.68
CA ALA A 119 5.72 -10.36 -15.38
C ALA A 119 4.91 -9.80 -16.54
N PHE A 120 4.14 -8.72 -16.32
CA PHE A 120 3.30 -8.11 -17.35
C PHE A 120 4.08 -7.69 -18.60
N GLU A 121 5.27 -7.11 -18.42
CA GLU A 121 6.12 -6.70 -19.54
C GLU A 121 6.77 -7.88 -20.29
N SER A 122 6.91 -9.04 -19.66
CA SER A 122 7.52 -10.22 -20.28
C SER A 122 6.51 -11.19 -20.90
N ARG A 123 5.20 -11.04 -20.64
CA ARG A 123 4.15 -11.89 -21.22
C ARG A 123 3.70 -11.41 -22.60
N ASP A 124 3.25 -12.37 -23.40
CA ASP A 124 2.58 -12.11 -24.68
C ASP A 124 1.11 -11.74 -24.47
N PHE A 125 0.49 -11.20 -25.52
CA PHE A 125 -0.90 -10.74 -25.50
C PHE A 125 -1.88 -11.89 -25.20
N PHE A 126 -1.71 -13.06 -25.82
CA PHE A 126 -2.65 -14.17 -25.70
C PHE A 126 -2.64 -14.77 -24.30
N SER A 127 -1.46 -14.90 -23.69
CA SER A 127 -1.33 -15.32 -22.29
C SER A 127 -2.03 -14.35 -21.34
N LEU A 128 -1.85 -13.04 -21.53
CA LEU A 128 -2.51 -12.01 -20.71
C LEU A 128 -4.03 -11.99 -20.87
N GLN A 129 -4.54 -12.34 -22.05
CA GLN A 129 -5.97 -12.25 -22.36
C GLN A 129 -6.75 -13.55 -22.04
N SER A 130 -6.10 -14.70 -22.13
CA SER A 130 -6.73 -16.01 -21.89
C SER A 130 -6.83 -16.34 -20.40
N ASP A 131 -5.71 -16.22 -19.67
CA ASP A 131 -5.66 -16.45 -18.22
C ASP A 131 -4.67 -15.47 -17.56
N PRO A 132 -5.14 -14.26 -17.22
CA PRO A 132 -4.34 -13.27 -16.51
C PRO A 132 -3.69 -13.82 -15.24
N GLN A 133 -4.40 -14.67 -14.49
CA GLN A 133 -3.95 -15.18 -13.20
C GLN A 133 -2.84 -16.21 -13.36
N ALA A 134 -2.93 -17.10 -14.35
CA ALA A 134 -1.84 -18.00 -14.68
C ALA A 134 -0.61 -17.26 -15.23
N ALA A 135 -0.81 -16.20 -16.02
CA ALA A 135 0.26 -15.44 -16.65
C ALA A 135 1.05 -14.56 -15.64
N LEU A 136 0.35 -13.91 -14.72
CA LEU A 136 0.90 -12.89 -13.81
C LEU A 136 1.05 -13.38 -12.36
N GLY A 137 0.28 -14.40 -11.97
CA GLY A 137 0.33 -15.00 -10.65
C GLY A 137 0.09 -13.99 -9.53
N LYS A 138 1.05 -13.89 -8.61
CA LYS A 138 0.96 -12.99 -7.45
C LYS A 138 1.13 -11.51 -7.80
N GLU A 139 1.58 -11.20 -9.02
CA GLU A 139 1.70 -9.80 -9.44
C GLU A 139 0.33 -9.18 -9.75
N LEU A 140 -0.68 -9.99 -10.10
CA LEU A 140 -2.02 -9.53 -10.41
C LEU A 140 -2.83 -9.27 -9.14
N LEU A 141 -3.41 -8.08 -9.05
CA LEU A 141 -4.32 -7.68 -7.98
C LEU A 141 -5.77 -7.63 -8.46
N ASN A 142 -5.99 -7.07 -9.64
CA ASN A 142 -7.32 -6.90 -10.21
C ASN A 142 -7.25 -6.83 -11.74
N THR A 143 -8.35 -7.13 -12.41
CA THR A 143 -8.50 -6.99 -13.86
C THR A 143 -9.86 -6.40 -14.18
N ASP A 144 -9.88 -5.41 -15.05
CA ASP A 144 -11.10 -4.73 -15.51
C ASP A 144 -11.09 -4.63 -17.04
N GLN A 145 -12.27 -4.67 -17.67
CA GLN A 145 -12.40 -4.70 -19.12
C GLN A 145 -13.44 -3.71 -19.60
N ALA A 146 -13.09 -2.95 -20.64
CA ALA A 146 -13.97 -2.01 -21.29
C ALA A 146 -13.86 -2.13 -22.81
N ILE A 147 -14.97 -1.94 -23.51
CA ILE A 147 -14.97 -1.82 -24.97
C ILE A 147 -15.17 -0.35 -25.32
N LEU A 148 -14.31 0.21 -26.17
CA LEU A 148 -14.42 1.58 -26.67
C LEU A 148 -14.86 1.56 -28.14
N ARG A 149 -15.88 2.33 -28.47
CA ARG A 149 -16.25 2.63 -29.86
C ARG A 149 -15.35 3.74 -30.42
N PRO A 150 -15.18 3.83 -31.75
CA PRO A 150 -14.45 4.94 -32.35
C PRO A 150 -14.99 6.30 -31.90
N GLY A 151 -14.11 7.18 -31.42
CA GLY A 151 -14.47 8.51 -30.87
C GLY A 151 -15.10 8.49 -29.47
N GLU A 152 -15.22 7.33 -28.82
CA GLU A 152 -15.79 7.24 -27.46
C GLU A 152 -14.76 7.59 -26.39
N THR A 153 -15.22 8.29 -25.35
CA THR A 153 -14.48 8.47 -24.10
C THR A 153 -15.19 7.71 -22.98
N LYS A 154 -14.44 6.93 -22.20
CA LYS A 154 -14.93 6.27 -20.98
C LYS A 154 -13.99 6.53 -19.82
N THR A 155 -14.54 6.70 -18.63
CA THR A 155 -13.76 6.85 -17.39
C THR A 155 -13.98 5.64 -16.49
N LEU A 156 -12.89 4.96 -16.11
CA LEU A 156 -12.87 3.86 -15.16
C LEU A 156 -12.35 4.37 -13.81
N LYS A 157 -13.09 4.14 -12.73
CA LYS A 157 -12.74 4.64 -11.39
C LYS A 157 -12.35 3.49 -10.48
N TYR A 158 -11.24 3.67 -9.76
CA TYR A 158 -10.69 2.67 -8.86
C TYR A 158 -10.54 3.28 -7.47
N SER A 159 -11.00 2.57 -6.45
CA SER A 159 -10.76 2.97 -5.04
C SER A 159 -9.28 2.85 -4.65
N GLY A 160 -8.46 2.24 -5.51
CA GLY A 160 -7.06 1.98 -5.29
C GLY A 160 -6.81 0.80 -4.33
N SER A 161 -5.61 0.25 -4.40
CA SER A 161 -5.12 -0.78 -3.48
C SER A 161 -3.82 -0.33 -2.83
N ALA A 162 -3.66 -0.62 -1.53
CA ALA A 162 -2.41 -0.34 -0.82
C ALA A 162 -1.20 -1.11 -1.40
N GLN A 163 -1.48 -2.22 -2.10
CA GLN A 163 -0.48 -3.08 -2.73
C GLN A 163 -0.22 -2.72 -4.19
N ALA A 164 -1.14 -2.01 -4.85
CA ALA A 164 -0.96 -1.60 -6.23
C ALA A 164 0.19 -0.61 -6.35
N ARG A 165 1.03 -0.83 -7.37
CA ARG A 165 2.17 0.02 -7.70
C ARG A 165 2.16 0.42 -9.16
N VAL A 166 1.52 -0.40 -10.00
CA VAL A 166 1.52 -0.22 -11.45
C VAL A 166 0.15 -0.58 -11.99
N VAL A 167 -0.29 0.15 -13.02
CA VAL A 167 -1.39 -0.25 -13.89
C VAL A 167 -0.84 -0.64 -15.25
N GLY A 168 -1.14 -1.86 -15.68
CA GLY A 168 -0.93 -2.30 -17.05
C GLY A 168 -2.21 -2.09 -17.88
N ILE A 169 -2.09 -1.55 -19.08
CA ILE A 169 -3.21 -1.36 -20.00
C ILE A 169 -2.89 -2.08 -21.30
N VAL A 170 -3.81 -2.93 -21.75
CA VAL A 170 -3.72 -3.68 -23.00
C VAL A 170 -4.87 -3.30 -23.91
N ALA A 171 -4.57 -2.98 -25.17
CA ALA A 171 -5.56 -2.79 -26.22
C ALA A 171 -5.54 -3.97 -27.19
N ALA A 172 -6.69 -4.61 -27.36
CA ALA A 172 -6.90 -5.71 -28.30
C ALA A 172 -7.06 -5.18 -29.73
N TYR A 173 -5.99 -4.63 -30.30
CA TYR A 173 -5.96 -4.26 -31.71
C TYR A 173 -6.06 -5.49 -32.60
N ARG A 174 -6.64 -5.31 -33.80
CA ARG A 174 -6.74 -6.36 -34.80
C ARG A 174 -5.39 -6.77 -35.38
N ASP A 175 -4.49 -5.81 -35.61
CA ASP A 175 -3.12 -6.04 -36.07
C ASP A 175 -2.15 -5.77 -34.90
N LEU A 176 -1.95 -6.78 -34.04
CA LEU A 176 -1.09 -6.67 -32.86
C LEU A 176 0.40 -6.49 -33.22
N GLU A 177 0.84 -7.04 -34.35
CA GLU A 177 2.27 -7.00 -34.75
C GLU A 177 2.73 -5.60 -35.11
N LYS A 178 1.84 -4.79 -35.69
CA LYS A 178 2.12 -3.39 -36.06
C LYS A 178 1.66 -2.38 -35.00
N SER A 179 1.23 -2.85 -33.84
CA SER A 179 0.62 -2.00 -32.82
C SER A 179 1.40 -2.02 -31.51
N HIS A 180 1.53 -0.86 -30.88
CA HIS A 180 1.95 -0.73 -29.49
C HIS A 180 0.73 -0.95 -28.58
N TRP A 181 0.35 -2.21 -28.45
CA TRP A 181 -0.86 -2.65 -27.74
C TRP A 181 -0.76 -2.58 -26.21
N ARG A 182 0.42 -2.29 -25.66
CA ARG A 182 0.70 -2.34 -24.22
C ARG A 182 1.17 -0.99 -23.71
N LEU A 183 0.65 -0.58 -22.56
CA LEU A 183 1.07 0.59 -21.81
C LEU A 183 1.22 0.24 -20.33
N VAL A 184 2.25 0.78 -19.69
CA VAL A 184 2.53 0.59 -18.26
C VAL A 184 2.55 1.97 -17.61
N VAL A 185 1.72 2.16 -16.59
CA VAL A 185 1.61 3.44 -15.88
C VAL A 185 1.93 3.22 -14.40
N PRO A 186 2.97 3.89 -13.84
CA PRO A 186 3.27 3.78 -12.43
C PRO A 186 2.24 4.55 -11.59
N LEU A 187 1.68 3.89 -10.59
CA LEU A 187 0.80 4.49 -9.60
C LEU A 187 1.61 5.18 -8.48
N PRO A 188 1.03 6.17 -7.79
CA PRO A 188 1.67 6.79 -6.64
C PRO A 188 1.77 5.76 -5.51
N GLU A 189 2.87 5.79 -4.77
CA GLU A 189 3.03 4.89 -3.62
C GLU A 189 1.97 5.17 -2.55
N ALA A 190 1.49 4.10 -1.91
CA ALA A 190 0.54 4.21 -0.81
C ALA A 190 1.16 5.05 0.32
N GLN A 191 0.48 6.14 0.71
CA GLN A 191 0.99 7.01 1.74
C GLN A 191 0.91 6.33 3.12
N ASN A 192 2.00 6.40 3.86
CA ASN A 192 2.04 5.98 5.26
C ASN A 192 1.47 7.14 6.11
N THR A 193 0.22 6.99 6.54
CA THR A 193 -0.40 7.98 7.44
C THR A 193 -0.09 7.58 8.89
N ASN A 194 0.71 8.41 9.56
CA ASN A 194 0.79 8.41 11.01
C ASN A 194 -0.50 9.04 11.55
N ILE A 195 -0.99 8.60 12.72
CA ILE A 195 -2.28 9.03 13.30
C ILE A 195 -2.46 10.56 13.39
N TYR A 196 -1.36 11.33 13.45
CA TYR A 196 -1.37 12.80 13.46
C TYR A 196 -1.62 13.44 12.08
N LYS A 197 -1.50 12.68 10.97
CA LYS A 197 -1.79 13.12 9.59
C LYS A 197 -3.24 12.90 9.18
N VAL A 198 -4.06 12.26 10.02
CA VAL A 198 -5.46 11.88 9.68
C VAL A 198 -6.36 13.09 9.43
N TRP A 199 -6.06 14.23 10.07
CA TRP A 199 -6.82 15.48 9.95
C TRP A 199 -6.37 16.36 8.79
N GLN A 200 -5.43 15.87 7.99
CA GLN A 200 -4.70 16.73 7.09
C GLN A 200 -5.13 16.53 5.63
N PHE A 201 -5.17 15.32 5.04
CA PHE A 201 -5.41 15.23 3.58
C PHE A 201 -6.11 13.93 3.14
N SER A 202 -7.28 14.03 2.50
CA SER A 202 -7.82 12.93 1.70
C SER A 202 -7.02 12.89 0.40
N PRO A 203 -6.41 11.75 0.00
CA PRO A 203 -5.65 11.68 -1.23
C PRO A 203 -6.52 12.11 -2.41
N ASN A 204 -6.08 13.12 -3.15
CA ASN A 204 -6.76 13.57 -4.35
C ASN A 204 -6.79 12.43 -5.37
N GLU A 205 -7.95 12.18 -5.97
CA GLU A 205 -8.11 11.17 -7.03
C GLU A 205 -7.16 11.54 -8.20
N GLU A 206 -6.21 10.67 -8.51
CA GLU A 206 -5.29 10.91 -9.63
C GLU A 206 -5.97 10.49 -10.94
N MET A 207 -6.13 11.43 -11.87
CA MET A 207 -6.71 11.15 -13.19
C MET A 207 -5.61 10.91 -14.22
N ILE A 208 -5.63 9.72 -14.81
CA ILE A 208 -4.72 9.30 -15.88
C ILE A 208 -5.48 9.35 -17.20
N LYS A 209 -5.09 10.26 -18.11
CA LYS A 209 -5.71 10.39 -19.43
C LYS A 209 -4.92 9.58 -20.46
N VAL A 210 -5.55 8.58 -21.03
CA VAL A 210 -4.96 7.67 -22.03
C VAL A 210 -5.69 7.83 -23.35
N SER A 211 -4.94 8.18 -24.39
CA SER A 211 -5.44 8.15 -25.77
C SER A 211 -5.16 6.79 -26.38
N VAL A 212 -6.21 6.21 -26.96
CA VAL A 212 -6.17 4.98 -27.74
C VAL A 212 -6.21 5.36 -29.21
N LYS A 213 -5.03 5.41 -29.85
CA LYS A 213 -4.87 5.74 -31.26
C LYS A 213 -5.16 4.53 -32.15
N ASP A 214 -5.04 4.70 -33.46
CA ASP A 214 -5.20 3.67 -34.49
C ASP A 214 -4.38 2.38 -34.22
N ASN A 215 -3.13 2.52 -33.75
CA ASN A 215 -2.22 1.41 -33.49
C ASN A 215 -1.41 1.52 -32.19
N SER A 216 -1.70 2.47 -31.31
CA SER A 216 -0.89 2.71 -30.12
C SER A 216 -1.67 3.28 -28.94
N LEU A 217 -1.21 2.91 -27.74
CA LEU A 217 -1.64 3.52 -26.49
C LEU A 217 -0.64 4.61 -26.07
N ALA A 218 -1.13 5.78 -25.68
CA ALA A 218 -0.31 6.86 -25.16
C ALA A 218 -0.97 7.55 -23.96
N VAL A 219 -0.18 7.82 -22.92
CA VAL A 219 -0.60 8.76 -21.86
C VAL A 219 -0.55 10.16 -22.45
N VAL A 220 -1.69 10.83 -22.51
CA VAL A 220 -1.79 12.21 -23.02
C VAL A 220 -1.42 13.18 -21.92
N ASP A 221 -1.98 12.95 -20.74
CA ASP A 221 -1.77 13.80 -19.59
C ASP A 221 -1.96 12.99 -18.30
N ARG A 222 -1.32 13.46 -17.25
CA ARG A 222 -1.50 12.97 -15.89
C ARG A 222 -1.76 14.20 -15.04
N GLU A 223 -3.04 14.50 -14.85
CA GLU A 223 -3.46 15.55 -13.94
C GLU A 223 -3.21 15.06 -12.50
N ARG A 224 -1.99 15.29 -12.05
CA ARG A 224 -1.65 15.22 -10.64
C ARG A 224 -2.06 16.55 -10.02
N SER A 225 -2.98 16.52 -9.07
CA SER A 225 -3.36 17.69 -8.26
C SER A 225 -2.09 18.45 -7.85
N TRP A 226 -1.98 19.70 -8.31
CA TRP A 226 -0.80 20.56 -8.13
C TRP A 226 -0.58 20.99 -6.67
N TRP A 227 -1.56 20.74 -5.79
CA TRP A 227 -1.41 20.99 -4.37
C TRP A 227 -0.71 19.81 -3.67
N PRO A 228 0.41 20.05 -2.95
CA PRO A 228 1.23 18.99 -2.37
C PRO A 228 0.64 18.40 -1.08
N PHE A 229 -0.65 18.63 -0.83
CA PHE A 229 -1.31 18.22 0.38
C PHE A 229 -2.68 17.63 0.06
#